data_AF-A0A0S7ZJ57-F1
#
_entry.id   AF-A0A0S7ZJ57-F1
#
_cell.length_a   1.000
_cell.length_b   1.000
_cell.length_c   1.000
_cell.angle_alpha   90.00
_cell.angle_beta   90.00
_cell.angle_gamma   90.00
#
_symmetry.space_group_name_H-M   'P 1'
#
loop_
_entity.id
_entity.type
_entity.pdbx_description
1 polymer ?
#
loop_
_entity_poly.entity_id
_entity_poly.type
_entity_poly.pdbx_seq_one_letter_code
_entity_poly.pdbx_strand_id
1 'polypeptide(L)'
;MGKGKIMANKGTTTNNGNNGKVQCQYCGKWLTKAAMQAQGHGKRCATVQALINNGNALPKQYVASIPKGFIKVSALHKVIVSKKATIAGLTIAKMVKAIGTDKGIYPPIAPIAQVYYLPNGHRVVNQWLSTNAGLQAIATNNFSNAPTPPKVTTMQA
;
A
#
# COMPACT_ATOMS: atom_id res chain seq x y z
N MET A 1 -15.38 -47.36 0.11
CA MET A 1 -14.11 -46.68 0.43
C MET A 1 -14.04 -45.40 -0.40
N GLY A 2 -14.31 -44.26 0.20
CA GLY A 2 -14.33 -42.98 -0.51
C GLY A 2 -13.49 -41.95 0.21
N LYS A 3 -12.81 -41.10 -0.56
CA LYS A 3 -12.14 -39.80 -0.26
C LYS A 3 -10.70 -39.82 -0.83
N GLY A 4 -10.28 -38.90 -1.68
CA GLY A 4 -10.94 -37.74 -2.24
C GLY A 4 -10.10 -37.21 -3.40
N LYS A 5 -10.78 -36.76 -4.46
CA LYS A 5 -10.17 -36.08 -5.61
C LYS A 5 -9.39 -34.86 -5.14
N ILE A 6 -8.14 -34.75 -5.57
CA ILE A 6 -7.39 -33.48 -5.58
C ILE A 6 -8.13 -32.57 -6.58
N MET A 7 -9.02 -31.72 -6.06
CA MET A 7 -9.66 -30.70 -6.90
C MET A 7 -8.68 -29.55 -7.09
N ALA A 8 -8.39 -29.24 -8.35
CA ALA A 8 -7.67 -28.05 -8.77
C ALA A 8 -8.35 -26.81 -8.16
N ASN A 9 -7.75 -26.21 -7.14
CA ASN A 9 -8.27 -24.98 -6.54
C ASN A 9 -7.92 -23.79 -7.45
N LYS A 10 -8.60 -23.72 -8.60
CA LYS A 10 -8.81 -22.46 -9.33
C LYS A 10 -9.71 -21.63 -8.41
N GLY A 11 -9.14 -20.60 -7.79
CA GLY A 11 -9.83 -19.74 -6.83
C GLY A 11 -11.24 -19.38 -7.29
N THR A 12 -12.23 -19.98 -6.63
CA THR A 12 -13.65 -19.78 -6.92
C THR A 12 -14.14 -18.68 -6.00
N THR A 13 -14.50 -17.54 -6.59
CA THR A 13 -15.27 -16.49 -5.94
C THR A 13 -16.67 -17.03 -5.67
N THR A 14 -16.99 -17.29 -4.41
CA THR A 14 -18.36 -17.58 -3.98
C THR A 14 -19.16 -16.28 -4.00
N ASN A 15 -19.86 -16.04 -5.12
CA ASN A 15 -20.93 -15.07 -5.21
C ASN A 15 -22.12 -15.59 -4.40
N ASN A 16 -22.21 -15.20 -3.12
CA ASN A 16 -23.43 -15.40 -2.37
C ASN A 16 -24.37 -14.24 -2.69
N GLY A 17 -25.51 -14.58 -3.29
CA GLY A 17 -26.49 -13.62 -3.79
C GLY A 17 -27.09 -12.76 -2.68
N ASN A 18 -26.47 -11.62 -2.40
CA ASN A 18 -27.14 -10.37 -2.06
C ASN A 18 -26.11 -9.23 -2.04
N ASN A 19 -26.19 -8.32 -3.02
CA ASN A 19 -25.38 -7.11 -3.16
C ASN A 19 -23.84 -7.27 -3.15
N GLY A 20 -23.25 -7.57 -4.32
CA GLY A 20 -21.99 -6.95 -4.81
C GLY A 20 -20.73 -6.94 -3.94
N LYS A 21 -20.65 -7.75 -2.87
CA LYS A 21 -19.52 -7.75 -1.92
C LYS A 21 -18.84 -9.12 -1.91
N VAL A 22 -17.59 -9.16 -2.33
CA VAL A 22 -16.74 -10.38 -2.29
C VAL A 22 -15.81 -10.27 -1.09
N GLN A 23 -15.91 -11.19 -0.13
CA GLN A 23 -14.97 -11.22 0.98
C GLN A 23 -13.60 -11.74 0.51
N CYS A 24 -12.53 -11.01 0.79
CA CYS A 24 -11.19 -11.52 0.61
C CYS A 24 -10.95 -12.64 1.63
N GLN A 25 -10.87 -13.88 1.16
CA GLN A 25 -10.68 -15.09 1.97
C GLN A 25 -9.41 -15.07 2.85
N TYR A 26 -8.47 -14.15 2.61
CA TYR A 26 -7.19 -14.07 3.33
C TYR A 26 -7.06 -12.89 4.29
N CYS A 27 -7.64 -11.72 3.99
CA CYS A 27 -7.58 -10.55 4.88
C CYS A 27 -8.92 -10.20 5.53
N GLY A 28 -9.97 -10.98 5.24
CA GLY A 28 -11.33 -10.79 5.76
C GLY A 28 -12.06 -9.54 5.24
N LYS A 29 -11.38 -8.66 4.47
CA LYS A 29 -11.96 -7.42 3.97
C LYS A 29 -12.98 -7.67 2.86
N TRP A 30 -14.08 -6.95 2.90
CA TRP A 30 -15.12 -6.95 1.88
C TRP A 30 -14.70 -6.09 0.68
N LEU A 31 -14.52 -6.71 -0.48
CA LEU A 31 -14.38 -6.04 -1.77
C LEU A 31 -15.78 -5.67 -2.25
N THR A 32 -16.16 -4.40 -2.09
CA THR A 32 -17.53 -3.92 -2.34
C THR A 32 -17.73 -3.28 -3.71
N LYS A 33 -16.67 -3.14 -4.52
CA LYS A 33 -16.72 -2.50 -5.84
C LYS A 33 -16.57 -3.54 -6.95
N ALA A 34 -17.53 -3.61 -7.87
CA ALA A 34 -17.53 -4.53 -9.00
C ALA A 34 -16.25 -4.42 -9.86
N ALA A 35 -15.74 -3.21 -10.09
CA ALA A 35 -14.48 -2.99 -10.80
C ALA A 35 -13.26 -3.62 -10.09
N MET A 36 -13.23 -3.65 -8.75
CA MET A 36 -12.15 -4.31 -8.00
C MET A 36 -12.24 -5.83 -8.10
N GLN A 37 -13.45 -6.36 -8.22
CA GLN A 37 -13.69 -7.79 -8.40
C GLN A 37 -13.26 -8.22 -9.82
N ALA A 38 -13.69 -7.48 -10.85
CA ALA A 38 -13.33 -7.71 -12.24
C ALA A 38 -11.81 -7.61 -12.51
N GLN A 39 -11.12 -6.70 -11.82
CA GLN A 39 -9.67 -6.51 -11.93
C GLN A 39 -8.85 -7.52 -11.10
N GLY A 40 -9.48 -8.52 -10.47
CA GLY A 40 -8.77 -9.59 -9.77
C GLY A 40 -8.01 -9.16 -8.51
N HIS A 41 -8.45 -8.09 -7.83
CA HIS A 41 -7.77 -7.60 -6.61
C HIS A 41 -7.69 -8.67 -5.51
N GLY A 42 -8.66 -9.58 -5.43
CA GLY A 42 -8.61 -10.74 -4.55
C GLY A 42 -7.40 -11.65 -4.80
N LYS A 43 -7.06 -11.92 -6.07
CA LYS A 43 -5.88 -12.72 -6.48
C LYS A 43 -4.59 -11.97 -6.14
N ARG A 44 -4.55 -10.66 -6.36
CA ARG A 44 -3.39 -9.82 -6.01
C ARG A 44 -3.12 -9.82 -4.51
N CYS A 45 -4.16 -9.76 -3.68
CA CYS A 45 -4.03 -9.90 -2.22
C CYS A 45 -3.48 -11.27 -1.81
N ALA A 46 -3.89 -12.36 -2.48
CA ALA A 46 -3.36 -13.70 -2.23
C ALA A 46 -1.87 -13.80 -2.57
N THR A 47 -1.44 -13.28 -3.73
CA THR A 47 -0.02 -13.26 -4.13
C THR A 47 0.83 -12.45 -3.16
N VAL A 48 0.37 -11.25 -2.78
CA VAL A 48 1.04 -10.39 -1.77
C VAL A 48 1.19 -11.12 -0.44
N GLN A 49 0.15 -11.84 0.01
CA GLN A 49 0.22 -12.57 1.28
C GLN A 49 1.15 -13.78 1.22
N ALA A 50 1.19 -14.51 0.09
CA ALA A 50 2.13 -15.61 -0.10
C ALA A 50 3.58 -15.12 -0.03
N LEU A 51 3.88 -13.96 -0.64
CA LEU A 51 5.21 -13.34 -0.56
C LEU A 51 5.59 -13.01 0.89
N ILE A 52 4.65 -12.44 1.66
CA ILE A 52 4.86 -12.12 3.09
C ILE A 52 5.09 -13.38 3.91
N ASN A 53 4.26 -14.41 3.72
CA ASN A 53 4.37 -15.68 4.45
C ASN A 53 5.69 -16.41 4.14
N ASN A 54 6.23 -16.23 2.94
CA ASN A 54 7.53 -16.76 2.52
C ASN A 54 8.72 -15.90 2.99
N GLY A 55 8.51 -14.98 3.94
CA GLY A 55 9.58 -14.17 4.53
C GLY A 55 10.08 -13.00 3.67
N ASN A 56 9.42 -12.67 2.56
CA ASN A 56 9.85 -11.57 1.68
C ASN A 56 9.34 -10.19 2.11
N ALA A 57 8.70 -10.09 3.28
CA ALA A 57 8.27 -8.81 3.80
C ALA A 57 9.47 -8.05 4.35
N LEU A 58 9.64 -6.80 3.95
CA LEU A 58 10.64 -5.93 4.56
C LEU A 58 10.29 -5.69 6.04
N PRO A 59 11.30 -5.61 6.92
CA PRO A 59 11.07 -5.29 8.32
C PRO A 59 10.37 -3.93 8.43
N LYS A 60 9.28 -3.90 9.19
CA LYS A 60 8.55 -2.67 9.46
C LYS A 60 9.35 -1.82 10.42
N GLN A 61 9.56 -0.55 10.06
CA GLN A 61 10.18 0.43 10.93
C GLN A 61 9.12 1.13 11.77
N TYR A 62 9.09 0.85 13.08
CA TYR A 62 8.12 1.45 13.98
C TYR A 62 8.66 2.73 14.62
N VAL A 63 7.76 3.66 14.90
CA VAL A 63 8.02 4.93 15.60
C VAL A 63 6.95 5.14 16.66
N ALA A 64 7.31 5.67 17.83
CA ALA A 64 6.37 5.82 18.95
C ALA A 64 5.24 6.82 18.66
N SER A 65 5.56 7.89 17.93
CA SER A 65 4.64 8.96 17.55
C SER A 65 4.97 9.48 16.15
N ILE A 66 4.14 10.37 15.61
CA ILE A 66 4.38 10.99 14.29
C ILE A 66 5.65 11.86 14.42
N PRO A 67 6.75 11.55 13.70
CA PRO A 67 7.95 12.36 13.79
C PRO A 67 7.72 13.76 13.20
N LYS A 68 8.50 14.75 13.64
CA LYS A 68 8.41 16.12 13.11
C LYS A 68 8.66 16.12 11.60
N GLY A 69 7.80 16.79 10.84
CA GLY A 69 7.88 16.83 9.38
C GLY A 69 7.34 15.58 8.68
N PHE A 70 6.55 14.75 9.38
CA PHE A 70 5.84 13.62 8.79
C PHE A 70 4.32 13.84 8.82
N ILE A 71 3.65 13.19 7.87
CA ILE A 71 2.19 13.16 7.77
C ILE A 71 1.71 11.71 7.66
N LYS A 72 0.45 11.48 8.02
CA LYS A 72 -0.19 10.18 7.78
C LYS A 72 -0.31 9.93 6.28
N VAL A 73 -0.12 8.69 5.84
CA VAL A 73 -0.34 8.28 4.44
C VAL A 73 -1.78 8.58 4.00
N SER A 74 -2.75 8.55 4.92
CA SER A 74 -4.14 8.97 4.64
C SER A 74 -4.26 10.46 4.30
N ALA A 75 -3.43 11.32 4.89
CA ALA A 75 -3.38 12.74 4.55
C ALA A 75 -2.75 12.94 3.16
N LEU A 76 -1.64 12.25 2.87
CA LEU A 76 -1.05 12.26 1.52
C LEU A 76 -2.05 11.78 0.45
N HIS A 77 -2.79 10.72 0.73
CA HIS A 77 -3.85 10.23 -0.16
C HIS A 77 -4.88 11.34 -0.47
N LYS A 78 -5.37 12.05 0.55
CA LYS A 78 -6.32 13.15 0.34
C LYS A 78 -5.74 14.27 -0.55
N VAL A 79 -4.48 14.65 -0.33
CA VAL A 79 -3.77 15.65 -1.14
C VAL A 79 -3.65 15.20 -2.61
N ILE A 80 -3.32 13.93 -2.84
CA ILE A 80 -3.22 13.41 -4.20
C ILE A 80 -4.59 13.37 -4.88
N VAL A 81 -5.65 12.97 -4.16
CA VAL A 81 -7.02 12.99 -4.70
C VAL A 81 -7.42 14.40 -5.14
N SER A 82 -7.04 15.45 -4.41
CA SER A 82 -7.38 16.82 -4.77
C SER A 82 -6.50 17.41 -5.88
N LYS A 83 -5.27 16.93 -6.07
CA LYS A 83 -4.30 17.48 -7.04
C LYS A 83 -4.07 16.62 -8.29
N LYS A 84 -4.56 15.38 -8.34
CA LYS A 84 -4.34 14.46 -9.48
C LYS A 84 -4.90 14.97 -10.81
N ALA A 85 -5.88 15.88 -10.79
CA ALA A 85 -6.42 16.49 -12.01
C ALA A 85 -5.51 17.58 -12.58
N THR A 86 -4.68 18.21 -11.73
CA THR A 86 -3.84 19.34 -12.11
C THR A 86 -2.38 18.95 -12.34
N ILE A 87 -1.96 17.76 -11.90
CA ILE A 87 -0.60 17.25 -12.06
C ILE A 87 -0.63 16.02 -12.95
N ALA A 88 -0.15 16.16 -14.19
CA ALA A 88 -0.13 15.08 -15.17
C ALA A 88 0.61 13.85 -14.63
N GLY A 89 0.02 12.66 -14.79
CA GLY A 89 0.59 11.39 -14.35
C GLY A 89 0.50 11.11 -12.84
N LEU A 90 0.00 12.06 -12.03
CA LEU A 90 -0.19 11.86 -10.60
C LEU A 90 -1.37 10.91 -10.33
N THR A 91 -1.11 9.77 -9.70
CA THR A 91 -2.15 8.80 -9.34
C THR A 91 -1.90 8.16 -7.98
N ILE A 92 -2.94 7.56 -7.39
CA ILE A 92 -2.80 6.77 -6.15
C ILE A 92 -1.89 5.57 -6.37
N ALA A 93 -1.93 4.95 -7.55
CA ALA A 93 -1.03 3.84 -7.89
C ALA A 93 0.43 4.27 -7.86
N LYS A 94 0.75 5.47 -8.37
CA LYS A 94 2.10 6.06 -8.30
C LYS A 94 2.53 6.35 -6.87
N MET A 95 1.63 6.88 -6.03
CA MET A 95 1.90 7.05 -4.59
C MET A 95 2.25 5.71 -3.93
N VAL A 96 1.42 4.68 -4.14
CA VAL A 96 1.63 3.35 -3.56
C VAL A 96 2.96 2.76 -4.05
N LYS A 97 3.30 2.93 -5.33
CA LYS A 97 4.59 2.50 -5.88
C LYS A 97 5.76 3.24 -5.22
N ALA A 98 5.67 4.55 -5.06
CA ALA A 98 6.72 5.38 -4.47
C ALA A 98 7.08 4.94 -3.04
N ILE A 99 6.09 4.54 -2.24
CA ILE A 99 6.28 4.17 -0.84
C ILE A 99 6.61 2.67 -0.62
N GLY A 100 6.92 1.92 -1.67
CA GLY A 100 7.30 0.50 -1.55
C GLY A 100 6.14 -0.50 -1.67
N THR A 101 5.03 -0.08 -2.29
CA THR A 101 3.83 -0.90 -2.56
C THR A 101 3.08 -1.37 -1.30
N ASP A 102 2.08 -2.24 -1.49
CA ASP A 102 1.26 -2.75 -0.40
C ASP A 102 2.07 -3.65 0.54
N LYS A 103 2.03 -3.31 1.82
CA LYS A 103 2.59 -4.08 2.95
C LYS A 103 4.12 -4.23 2.99
N GLY A 104 4.89 -3.35 2.34
CA GLY A 104 6.34 -3.33 2.48
C GLY A 104 7.03 -4.52 1.83
N ILE A 105 6.51 -5.00 0.70
CA ILE A 105 7.17 -6.04 -0.10
C ILE A 105 8.36 -5.47 -0.88
N TYR A 106 8.23 -4.22 -1.35
CA TYR A 106 9.29 -3.55 -2.09
C TYR A 106 9.83 -2.37 -1.29
N PRO A 107 11.11 -2.04 -1.42
CA PRO A 107 11.63 -0.83 -0.82
C PRO A 107 10.96 0.40 -1.44
N PRO A 108 10.89 1.53 -0.73
CA PRO A 108 10.47 2.80 -1.32
C PRO A 108 11.41 3.17 -2.48
N ILE A 109 10.87 3.87 -3.48
CA ILE A 109 11.64 4.30 -4.67
C ILE A 109 12.80 5.24 -4.27
N ALA A 110 12.61 6.01 -3.20
CA ALA A 110 13.61 6.91 -2.67
C ALA A 110 13.58 6.92 -1.13
N PRO A 111 14.71 7.20 -0.46
CA PRO A 111 14.77 7.27 1.00
C PRO A 111 13.75 8.23 1.62
N ILE A 112 13.45 9.36 0.96
CA ILE A 112 12.43 10.33 1.41
C ILE A 112 11.01 9.74 1.47
N ALA A 113 10.76 8.66 0.71
CA ALA A 113 9.47 7.98 0.62
C ALA A 113 9.35 6.80 1.60
N GLN A 114 10.34 6.60 2.49
CA GLN A 114 10.29 5.58 3.53
C GLN A 114 9.03 5.73 4.39
N VAL A 115 8.37 4.59 4.62
CA VAL A 115 7.19 4.48 5.47
C VAL A 115 7.63 4.06 6.87
N TYR A 116 7.12 4.78 7.87
CA TYR A 116 7.18 4.36 9.26
C TYR A 116 5.80 3.96 9.75
N TYR A 117 5.77 3.00 10.68
CA TYR A 117 4.57 2.44 11.26
C TYR A 117 4.40 2.96 12.69
N LEU A 118 3.19 3.41 13.00
CA LEU A 118 2.80 3.72 14.37
C LEU A 118 2.27 2.45 15.05
N PRO A 119 2.33 2.34 16.39
CA PRO A 119 1.83 1.17 17.13
C PRO A 119 0.36 0.85 16.87
N ASN A 120 -0.43 1.88 16.55
CA ASN A 120 -1.84 1.78 16.19
C ASN A 120 -2.09 1.38 14.71
N GLY A 121 -1.07 0.91 14.00
CA GLY A 121 -1.17 0.42 12.62
C GLY A 121 -1.27 1.53 11.56
N HIS A 122 -1.25 2.81 11.95
CA HIS A 122 -1.17 3.90 10.99
C HIS A 122 0.23 3.98 10.36
N ARG A 123 0.27 4.47 9.12
CA ARG A 123 1.50 4.67 8.36
C ARG A 123 1.78 6.16 8.22
N VAL A 124 3.03 6.56 8.41
CA VAL A 124 3.49 7.93 8.24
C VAL A 124 4.64 7.99 7.24
N VAL A 125 4.71 9.11 6.53
CA VAL A 125 5.71 9.40 5.49
C VAL A 125 6.13 10.86 5.58
N ASN A 126 7.26 11.21 4.99
CA ASN A 126 7.76 12.59 5.02
C ASN A 126 6.75 13.56 4.38
N GLN A 127 6.51 14.70 5.04
CA GLN A 127 5.57 15.73 4.60
C GLN A 127 5.95 16.34 3.24
N TRP A 128 7.22 16.36 2.87
CA TRP A 128 7.68 16.85 1.57
C TRP A 128 6.93 16.18 0.40
N LEU A 129 6.54 14.92 0.53
CA LEU A 129 5.74 14.20 -0.48
C LEU A 129 4.38 14.84 -0.78
N SER A 130 3.86 15.69 0.12
CA SER A 130 2.61 16.43 -0.06
C SER A 130 2.79 17.82 -0.70
N THR A 131 4.03 18.26 -0.91
CA THR A 131 4.34 19.53 -1.60
C THR A 131 4.21 19.37 -3.10
N ASN A 132 4.10 20.47 -3.86
CA ASN A 132 4.06 20.40 -5.32
C ASN A 132 5.27 19.66 -5.92
N ALA A 133 6.47 19.88 -5.37
CA ALA A 133 7.70 19.19 -5.79
C ALA A 133 7.63 17.68 -5.50
N GLY A 134 7.18 17.29 -4.31
CA GLY A 134 6.98 15.89 -3.95
C GLY A 134 5.90 15.20 -4.80
N LEU A 135 4.82 15.89 -5.10
CA LEU A 135 3.75 15.38 -5.97
C LEU A 135 4.23 15.19 -7.42
N GLN A 136 5.01 16.13 -7.95
CA GLN A 136 5.68 16.00 -9.27
C GLN A 136 6.66 14.82 -9.29
N ALA A 137 7.44 14.64 -8.21
CA ALA A 137 8.35 13.50 -8.08
C ALA A 137 7.59 12.16 -8.06
N ILE A 138 6.45 12.08 -7.36
CA ILE A 138 5.58 10.90 -7.37
C ILE A 138 5.01 10.64 -8.78
N ALA A 139 4.54 11.67 -9.46
CA ALA A 139 3.95 11.53 -10.80
C ALA A 139 4.97 10.98 -11.82
N THR A 140 6.18 11.53 -11.80
CA THR A 140 7.28 11.20 -12.72
C THR A 140 8.12 10.00 -12.27
N ASN A 141 8.01 9.57 -11.02
CA ASN A 141 8.96 8.69 -10.33
C ASN A 141 10.39 9.24 -10.27
N ASN A 142 10.58 10.56 -10.38
CA ASN A 142 11.89 11.20 -10.34
C ASN A 142 12.10 11.92 -9.00
N PHE A 143 12.97 11.36 -8.15
CA PHE A 143 13.27 11.88 -6.82
C PHE A 143 14.68 12.49 -6.71
N SER A 144 15.34 12.81 -7.83
CA SER A 144 16.73 13.31 -7.82
C SER A 144 16.89 14.64 -7.06
N ASN A 145 15.83 15.45 -6.97
CA ASN A 145 15.81 16.71 -6.23
C ASN A 145 15.10 16.59 -4.87
N ALA A 146 14.88 15.37 -4.38
CA ALA A 146 14.29 15.16 -3.07
C ALA A 146 15.26 15.61 -1.97
N PRO A 147 14.77 16.26 -0.90
CA PRO A 147 15.60 16.58 0.24
C PRO A 147 16.06 15.29 0.93
N THR A 148 17.20 15.37 1.60
CA THR A 148 17.65 14.30 2.49
C THR A 148 16.61 14.08 3.59
N PRO A 149 16.12 12.84 3.78
CA PRO A 149 15.16 12.58 4.84
C PRO A 149 15.75 12.90 6.22
N PRO A 150 14.97 13.50 7.13
CA PRO A 150 15.39 13.69 8.51
C PRO A 150 15.65 12.33 9.16
N LYS A 151 16.63 12.27 10.07
CA LYS A 151 16.87 11.07 10.87
C LYS A 151 15.64 10.79 11.74
N VAL A 152 15.16 9.55 11.71
CA VAL A 152 14.02 9.10 12.50
C VAL A 152 14.51 8.04 13.49
N THR A 153 14.23 8.25 14.77
CA THR A 153 14.49 7.26 15.80
C THR A 153 13.42 6.17 15.70
N THR A 154 13.82 4.99 15.25
CA THR A 154 12.93 3.82 15.20
C THR A 154 12.92 3.11 16.54
N MET A 155 11.77 2.60 16.94
CA MET A 155 11.69 1.62 18.02
C MET A 155 12.36 0.33 17.54
N GLN A 156 13.16 -0.31 18.39
CA GLN A 156 13.60 -1.68 18.12
C GLN A 156 12.36 -2.57 17.99
N ALA A 157 12.36 -3.43 16.98
CA ALA A 157 11.30 -4.39 16.72
C ALA A 157 11.28 -5.48 17.80
#